data_AF-A0A252A6Q0-F1
#
_entry.id   AF-A0A252A6Q0-F1
#
_cell.length_a   1.000
_cell.length_b   1.000
_cell.length_c   1.000
_cell.angle_alpha   90.00
_cell.angle_beta   90.00
_cell.angle_gamma   90.00
#
_symmetry.space_group_name_H-M   'P 1'
#
loop_
_entity.id
_entity.type
_entity.pdbx_description
1 polymer ?
#
loop_
_entity_poly.entity_id
_entity_poly.type
_entity_poly.pdbx_seq_one_letter_code
_entity_poly.pdbx_strand_id
1 'polypeptide(L)'
;MADKTRQAAVEFEGVTIGELLQPMFDTIDTSEGMFGGGAAETQFRSLQVLEMGKQIANSGGIGIADSVYKQMLKMQEKAQS
;
A
#
# COMPACT_ATOMS: atom_id res chain seq x y z
N MET A 1 -10.78 -19.56 -6.66
CA MET A 1 -9.46 -19.47 -6.01
C MET A 1 -8.58 -18.40 -6.66
N ALA A 2 -8.50 -18.35 -7.99
CA ALA A 2 -7.74 -17.30 -8.72
C ALA A 2 -8.09 -15.86 -8.30
N ASP A 3 -9.37 -15.54 -8.07
CA ASP A 3 -9.81 -14.21 -7.62
C ASP A 3 -9.24 -13.81 -6.26
N LYS A 4 -9.20 -14.73 -5.28
CA LYS A 4 -8.68 -14.42 -3.93
C LYS A 4 -7.18 -14.16 -3.95
N THR A 5 -6.44 -14.93 -4.74
CA THR A 5 -5.00 -14.71 -4.93
C THR A 5 -4.73 -13.40 -5.66
N ARG A 6 -5.56 -13.05 -6.65
CA ARG A 6 -5.44 -11.77 -7.36
C ARG A 6 -5.76 -10.60 -6.42
N GLN A 7 -6.83 -10.71 -5.63
CA GLN A 7 -7.20 -9.71 -4.64
C GLN A 7 -6.08 -9.50 -3.61
N ALA A 8 -5.51 -10.56 -3.06
CA ALA A 8 -4.38 -10.47 -2.13
C ALA A 8 -3.15 -9.77 -2.75
N ALA A 9 -2.90 -9.99 -4.05
CA ALA A 9 -1.82 -9.32 -4.75
C ALA A 9 -2.10 -7.81 -4.96
N VAL A 10 -3.36 -7.43 -5.23
CA VAL A 10 -3.78 -6.01 -5.31
C VAL A 10 -3.71 -5.34 -3.94
N GLU A 11 -4.12 -6.01 -2.87
CA GLU A 11 -4.01 -5.52 -1.50
C GLU A 11 -2.55 -5.30 -1.10
N PHE A 12 -1.67 -6.23 -1.46
CA PHE A 12 -0.22 -6.10 -1.26
C PHE A 12 0.34 -4.88 -2.01
N GLU A 13 -0.03 -4.69 -3.28
CA GLU A 13 0.37 -3.52 -4.05
C GLU A 13 -0.14 -2.22 -3.40
N GLY A 14 -1.37 -2.20 -2.89
CA GLY A 14 -1.93 -1.04 -2.20
C GLY A 14 -1.15 -0.62 -0.96
N VAL A 15 -0.78 -1.59 -0.11
CA VAL A 15 0.08 -1.33 1.05
C VAL A 15 1.45 -0.87 0.61
N THR A 16 2.05 -1.54 -0.39
CA THR A 16 3.38 -1.18 -0.90
C THR A 16 3.42 0.25 -1.44
N ILE A 17 2.42 0.65 -2.23
CA ILE A 17 2.31 2.03 -2.72
C ILE A 17 2.14 2.99 -1.54
N GLY A 18 1.30 2.66 -0.56
CA GLY A 18 1.11 3.47 0.65
C GLY A 18 2.42 3.71 1.41
N GLU A 19 3.23 2.68 1.60
CA GLU A 19 4.56 2.79 2.24
C GLU A 19 5.52 3.65 1.41
N LEU A 20 5.54 3.47 0.08
CA LEU A 20 6.37 4.28 -0.81
C LEU A 20 5.97 5.76 -0.85
N LEU A 21 4.70 6.06 -0.57
CA LEU A 21 4.18 7.41 -0.51
C LEU A 21 4.41 8.09 0.85
N GLN A 22 4.61 7.36 1.96
CA GLN A 22 4.84 7.95 3.29
C GLN A 22 5.93 9.04 3.30
N PRO A 23 7.12 8.83 2.71
CA PRO A 23 8.21 9.82 2.79
C PRO A 23 7.85 11.16 2.15
N MET A 24 6.97 11.17 1.16
CA MET A 24 6.50 12.42 0.54
C MET A 24 5.76 13.31 1.55
N PHE A 25 5.04 12.70 2.50
CA PHE A 25 4.27 13.40 3.52
C PHE A 25 5.06 13.65 4.80
N ASP A 26 6.12 12.87 5.05
CA ASP A 26 7.06 13.08 6.16
C ASP A 26 7.97 14.31 5.92
N THR A 27 8.13 14.76 4.68
CA THR A 27 8.92 15.96 4.36
C THR A 27 8.23 17.28 4.73
N ILE A 28 6.94 17.26 5.07
CA ILE A 28 6.21 18.44 5.54
C ILE A 28 6.47 18.59 7.04
N ASP A 29 7.49 19.35 7.38
CA ASP A 29 7.81 19.67 8.77
C ASP A 29 6.76 20.64 9.34
N THR A 30 5.70 20.11 9.95
CA THR A 30 4.67 20.90 10.63
C THR A 30 5.13 21.39 12.01
N SER A 31 6.36 21.06 12.44
CA SER A 31 6.86 21.42 13.78
C SER A 31 7.12 22.91 13.96
N GLU A 32 7.34 23.64 12.87
CA GLU A 32 7.62 25.09 12.86
C GLU A 32 6.34 25.96 12.86
N GLY A 33 5.15 25.36 12.73
CA GLY A 33 3.88 26.07 12.67
C GLY A 33 3.10 26.00 13.98
N MET A 34 2.54 27.13 14.43
CA MET A 34 1.60 27.25 15.57
C MET A 34 0.30 26.39 15.41
N PHE A 35 0.19 25.63 14.32
CA PHE A 35 -0.95 24.82 13.87
C PHE A 35 -0.54 23.38 13.45
N GLY A 36 0.60 22.84 13.90
CA GLY A 36 0.95 21.43 13.64
C GLY A 36 0.24 20.47 14.61
N GLY A 37 -0.68 19.62 14.13
CA GLY A 37 -1.60 18.83 14.97
C GLY A 37 -1.02 17.61 15.70
N GLY A 38 0.27 17.62 16.02
CA GLY A 38 0.92 16.66 16.90
C GLY A 38 0.81 15.19 16.44
N ALA A 39 1.12 14.26 17.36
CA ALA A 39 1.19 12.82 17.06
C ALA A 39 -0.12 12.21 16.55
N ALA A 40 -1.27 12.77 16.95
CA ALA A 40 -2.57 12.31 16.50
C ALA A 40 -2.81 12.60 15.01
N GLU A 41 -2.42 13.80 14.54
CA GLU A 41 -2.50 14.15 13.13
C GLU A 41 -1.52 13.32 12.29
N THR A 42 -0.30 13.08 12.78
CA THR A 42 0.70 12.22 12.11
C THR A 42 0.15 10.81 11.87
N GLN A 43 -0.45 10.19 12.88
CA GLN A 43 -1.03 8.86 12.72
C GLN A 43 -2.19 8.83 11.73
N PHE A 44 -3.05 9.86 11.76
CA PHE A 44 -4.18 9.96 10.83
C PHE A 44 -3.72 10.17 9.38
N ARG A 45 -2.64 10.95 9.20
CA ARG A 45 -1.98 11.16 7.91
C ARG A 45 -1.39 9.87 7.36
N SER A 46 -0.68 9.08 8.17
CA SER A 46 -0.15 7.79 7.73
C SER A 46 -1.27 6.83 7.27
N LEU A 47 -2.39 6.79 8.00
CA LEU A 47 -3.57 6.02 7.60
C LEU A 47 -4.20 6.53 6.29
N GLN A 48 -4.29 7.84 6.12
CA GLN A 48 -4.79 8.45 4.89
C GLN A 48 -3.92 8.09 3.68
N VAL A 49 -2.61 8.12 3.84
CA VAL A 49 -1.66 7.75 2.77
C VAL A 49 -1.75 6.26 2.43
N LEU A 50 -1.95 5.39 3.42
CA LEU A 50 -2.22 3.96 3.17
C LEU A 50 -3.51 3.75 2.37
N GLU A 51 -4.59 4.45 2.69
CA GLU A 51 -5.83 4.37 1.92
C GLU A 51 -5.67 4.91 0.49
N MET A 52 -4.89 5.98 0.31
CA MET A 52 -4.54 6.48 -1.01
C MET A 52 -3.79 5.41 -1.83
N GLY A 53 -2.82 4.71 -1.23
CA GLY A 53 -2.13 3.60 -1.87
C GLY A 53 -3.07 2.48 -2.32
N LYS A 54 -4.04 2.09 -1.48
CA LYS A 54 -5.07 1.11 -1.82
C LYS A 54 -5.96 1.57 -2.98
N GLN A 55 -6.38 2.84 -2.99
CA GLN A 55 -7.18 3.40 -4.08
C GLN A 55 -6.43 3.39 -5.41
N ILE A 56 -5.12 3.70 -5.39
CA ILE A 56 -4.26 3.64 -6.58
C ILE A 56 -4.18 2.19 -7.09
N ALA A 57 -3.91 1.22 -6.22
CA ALA A 57 -3.86 -0.19 -6.60
C ALA A 57 -5.19 -0.69 -7.20
N ASN A 58 -6.32 -0.31 -6.61
CA ASN A 58 -7.65 -0.66 -7.11
C ASN A 58 -8.00 0.02 -8.45
N SER A 59 -7.43 1.18 -8.74
CA SER A 59 -7.68 1.94 -9.98
C SER A 59 -6.80 1.51 -11.15
N GLY A 60 -5.99 0.47 -10.99
CA GLY A 60 -5.10 -0.06 -12.03
C GLY A 60 -3.66 -0.27 -11.55
N GLY A 61 -3.27 0.31 -10.42
CA GLY A 61 -1.96 0.11 -9.81
C GLY A 61 -0.79 0.53 -10.70
N ILE A 62 0.39 -0.01 -10.37
CA ILE A 62 1.64 0.21 -11.12
C ILE A 62 2.24 -1.10 -11.68
N GLY A 63 1.53 -2.22 -11.52
CA GLY A 63 1.89 -3.54 -12.06
C GLY A 63 2.59 -4.47 -11.06
N ILE A 64 2.70 -4.09 -9.79
CA ILE A 64 3.26 -4.96 -8.74
C ILE A 64 2.33 -6.14 -8.49
N ALA A 65 1.00 -5.92 -8.47
CA ALA A 65 0.03 -7.00 -8.23
C ALA A 65 0.16 -8.14 -9.26
N ASP A 66 0.44 -7.84 -10.52
CA ASP A 66 0.60 -8.88 -11.55
C ASP A 66 1.84 -9.76 -11.30
N SER A 67 2.94 -9.13 -10.88
CA SER A 67 4.18 -9.83 -10.55
C SER A 67 4.01 -10.71 -9.31
N VAL A 68 3.39 -10.16 -8.27
CA VAL A 68 3.10 -10.87 -7.01
C VAL A 68 2.14 -12.02 -7.25
N TYR A 69 1.06 -11.80 -8.00
CA TYR A 69 0.09 -12.84 -8.37
C TYR A 69 0.76 -14.05 -9.03
N LYS A 70 1.63 -13.81 -10.03
CA LYS A 70 2.38 -14.89 -10.71
C LYS A 70 3.29 -15.66 -9.75
N GLN A 71 3.92 -14.99 -8.79
CA GLN A 71 4.75 -15.66 -7.78
C GLN A 71 3.90 -16.47 -6.80
N MET A 72 2.76 -15.93 -6.35
CA MET A 72 1.84 -16.64 -5.46
C MET A 72 1.28 -17.91 -6.11
N LEU A 73 1.00 -17.91 -7.41
CA LEU A 73 0.59 -19.12 -8.13
C LEU A 73 1.70 -20.17 -8.15
N LYS A 74 2.94 -19.78 -8.50
CA LYS A 74 4.10 -20.69 -8.48
C LYS A 74 4.34 -21.31 -7.10
N MET A 75 4.14 -20.53 -6.04
CA MET A 75 4.28 -21.03 -4.66
C MET A 75 3.19 -22.04 -4.30
N GLN A 76 1.95 -21.79 -4.73
CA GLN A 76 0.84 -22.73 -4.53
C GLN A 76 1.05 -24.04 -5.29
N GLU A 77 1.49 -23.98 -6.55
CA GLU A 77 1.81 -25.16 -7.36
C GLU A 77 2.89 -26.02 -6.71
N LYS A 78 3.96 -25.38 -6.20
CA LYS A 78 5.03 -26.07 -5.47
C LYS A 78 4.56 -26.70 -4.16
N ALA A 79 3.61 -26.07 -3.46
CA ALA A 79 3.08 -26.58 -2.19
C ALA A 79 2.07 -27.73 -2.38
N GLN A 80 1.49 -27.87 -3.58
CA GLN A 80 0.56 -28.93 -3.94
C GLN A 80 1.22 -30.13 -4.65
N SER A 81 2.51 -30.02 -4.99
CA SER A 81 3.33 -31.09 -5.58
C SER A 81 4.04 -31.89 -4.48
#